data_AF-A0A1R4A4Z7-F1
#
_entry.id   AF-A0A1R4A4Z7-F1
#
_cell.length_a   1.000
_cell.length_b   1.000
_cell.length_c   1.000
_cell.angle_alpha   90.00
_cell.angle_beta   90.00
_cell.angle_gamma   90.00
#
_symmetry.space_group_name_H-M   'P 1'
#
loop_
_entity.id
_entity.type
_entity.pdbx_description
1 polymer ?
#
loop_
_entity_poly.entity_id
_entity_poly.type
_entity_poly.pdbx_seq_one_letter_code
_entity_poly.pdbx_strand_id
1 'polypeptide(L)'
;MKMRKSTLNMFGSEWFGIAISTLALSQIYILSYGETGNVWYNYLAEAFSITGIILFLVILVVWIIRGLAIRDKVFTHWNNLTRLSFVALIPIIGFVANYQLIYFFGLSGWSADLSVLNFYGEYLFALTIGVLLGYRLYTKEINPREMNYAIVIPPLAIGTSVFLATPLMKYFGGFEAQSMYFLVLMGLGIFFFLYIFIGSLALSGHVTTKVHDTLPTTMLPVGIASLIIINIFTISGFKVIGNISLSASTVELVSILLWGFEVWNFLVVLILIFTKPSRGTLSVWAYGFPLGLFATSTMKIFDFTSYSALLWAFIGISAALNILWVYAWINTVSFIRSKLREEVREKNATVSGRIE
;
A
#
# COMPACT_ATOMS: atom_id res chain seq x y z
N MET A 1 18.22 25.47 -7.36
CA MET A 1 19.09 24.37 -6.89
C MET A 1 19.15 23.29 -7.98
N LYS A 2 20.24 23.18 -8.76
CA LYS A 2 20.36 22.13 -9.80
C LYS A 2 20.72 20.80 -9.12
N MET A 3 19.75 19.90 -8.95
CA MET A 3 20.04 18.52 -8.54
C MET A 3 20.93 17.84 -9.59
N ARG A 4 21.95 17.09 -9.16
CA ARG A 4 22.79 16.29 -10.06
C ARG A 4 21.95 15.18 -10.70
N LYS A 5 22.18 14.92 -12.01
CA LYS A 5 21.51 13.85 -12.76
C LYS A 5 21.69 12.45 -12.13
N SER A 6 22.78 12.18 -11.43
CA SER A 6 23.01 10.87 -10.79
C SER A 6 22.12 10.67 -9.56
N THR A 7 21.95 11.70 -8.72
CA THR A 7 21.05 11.68 -7.56
C THR A 7 19.59 11.45 -7.98
N LEU A 8 19.15 12.06 -9.09
CA LEU A 8 17.82 11.84 -9.65
C LEU A 8 17.59 10.42 -10.19
N ASN A 9 18.63 9.68 -10.55
CA ASN A 9 18.51 8.30 -11.05
C ASN A 9 18.24 7.28 -9.93
N MET A 10 18.51 7.64 -8.66
CA MET A 10 18.27 6.77 -7.51
C MET A 10 16.78 6.72 -7.10
N PHE A 11 16.01 7.75 -7.43
CA PHE A 11 14.61 7.88 -7.02
C PHE A 11 13.66 7.23 -8.02
N GLY A 12 12.96 6.17 -7.63
CA GLY A 12 11.92 5.48 -8.41
C GLY A 12 10.56 5.45 -7.72
N SER A 13 9.57 4.82 -8.35
CA SER A 13 8.22 4.68 -7.76
C SER A 13 8.22 3.78 -6.52
N GLU A 14 9.23 2.93 -6.36
CA GLU A 14 9.44 2.06 -5.20
C GLU A 14 9.57 2.86 -3.88
N TRP A 15 9.97 4.14 -3.95
CA TRP A 15 10.12 5.02 -2.79
C TRP A 15 8.78 5.35 -2.12
N PHE A 16 7.66 5.31 -2.85
CA PHE A 16 6.34 5.52 -2.25
C PHE A 16 6.02 4.49 -1.14
N GLY A 17 6.70 3.34 -1.14
CA GLY A 17 6.62 2.34 -0.06
C GLY A 17 6.93 2.92 1.33
N ILE A 18 7.85 3.89 1.41
CA ILE A 18 8.23 4.54 2.68
C ILE A 18 7.04 5.26 3.30
N ALA A 19 6.36 6.09 2.49
CA ALA A 19 5.23 6.88 2.95
C ALA A 19 4.07 5.99 3.39
N ILE A 20 3.66 5.03 2.55
CA ILE A 20 2.51 4.17 2.88
C ILE A 20 2.77 3.26 4.07
N SER A 21 4.01 2.75 4.25
CA SER A 21 4.36 1.97 5.44
C SER A 21 4.35 2.82 6.72
N THR A 22 4.68 4.10 6.61
CA THR A 22 4.64 5.03 7.75
C THR A 22 3.19 5.38 8.11
N LEU A 23 2.32 5.55 7.12
CA LEU A 23 0.87 5.71 7.34
C LEU A 23 0.25 4.43 7.94
N ALA A 24 0.69 3.25 7.52
CA ALA A 24 0.29 1.98 8.13
C ALA A 24 0.70 1.89 9.61
N LEU A 25 1.90 2.38 9.95
CA LEU A 25 2.35 2.44 11.34
C LEU A 25 1.49 3.41 12.17
N SER A 26 1.14 4.58 11.62
CA SER A 26 0.16 5.48 12.25
C SER A 26 -1.18 4.76 12.50
N GLN A 27 -1.69 4.02 11.51
CA GLN A 27 -2.96 3.31 11.64
C GLN A 27 -2.99 2.33 12.83
N ILE A 28 -1.88 1.65 13.11
CA ILE A 28 -1.77 0.78 14.28
C ILE A 28 -1.88 1.57 15.58
N TYR A 29 -1.28 2.75 15.65
CA TYR A 29 -1.39 3.61 16.82
C TYR A 29 -2.79 4.24 16.97
N ILE A 30 -3.48 4.56 15.86
CA ILE A 30 -4.90 4.94 15.88
C ILE A 30 -5.74 3.84 16.53
N LEU A 31 -5.55 2.59 16.08
CA LEU A 31 -6.27 1.43 16.62
C LEU A 31 -5.91 1.18 18.10
N SER A 32 -4.63 1.30 18.45
CA SER A 32 -4.16 1.13 19.83
C SER A 32 -4.73 2.19 20.77
N TYR A 33 -4.87 3.44 20.30
CA TYR A 33 -5.54 4.50 21.04
C TYR A 33 -7.03 4.18 21.22
N GLY A 34 -7.72 3.73 20.15
CA GLY A 34 -9.12 3.34 20.22
C GLY A 34 -9.41 2.26 21.27
N GLU A 35 -8.52 1.28 21.40
CA GLU A 35 -8.66 0.18 22.36
C GLU A 35 -8.28 0.57 23.80
N THR A 36 -7.21 1.34 23.98
CA THR A 36 -6.64 1.58 25.32
C THR A 36 -6.99 2.95 25.92
N GLY A 37 -7.45 3.90 25.10
CA GLY A 37 -7.61 5.30 25.48
C GLY A 37 -6.31 6.04 25.82
N ASN A 38 -5.14 5.40 25.65
CA ASN A 38 -3.86 6.00 26.01
C ASN A 38 -3.46 7.09 25.02
N VAL A 39 -3.45 8.34 25.49
CA VAL A 39 -3.18 9.55 24.70
C VAL A 39 -1.82 9.50 23.98
N TRP A 40 -0.83 8.79 24.53
CA TRP A 40 0.47 8.63 23.85
C TRP A 40 0.35 7.97 22.49
N TYR A 41 -0.55 7.00 22.34
CA TYR A 41 -0.79 6.38 21.04
C TYR A 41 -1.43 7.35 20.06
N ASN A 42 -2.29 8.26 20.53
CA ASN A 42 -2.87 9.29 19.66
C ASN A 42 -1.80 10.25 19.13
N TYR A 43 -0.88 10.73 20.00
CA TYR A 43 0.22 11.58 19.57
C TYR A 43 1.19 10.88 18.61
N LEU A 44 1.51 9.60 18.87
CA LEU A 44 2.33 8.81 17.96
C LEU A 44 1.64 8.63 16.60
N ALA A 45 0.34 8.33 16.61
CA ALA A 45 -0.45 8.19 15.40
C ALA A 45 -0.42 9.48 14.57
N GLU A 46 -0.71 10.63 15.19
CA GLU A 46 -0.69 11.93 14.51
C GLU A 46 0.70 12.25 13.94
N ALA A 47 1.76 12.05 14.74
CA ALA A 47 3.13 12.27 14.32
C ALA A 47 3.53 11.41 13.12
N PHE A 48 3.19 10.12 13.13
CA PHE A 48 3.46 9.23 12.00
C PHE A 48 2.59 9.53 10.77
N SER A 49 1.34 9.97 10.95
CA SER A 49 0.48 10.43 9.85
C SER A 49 1.09 11.63 9.13
N ILE A 50 1.43 12.67 9.89
CA ILE A 50 2.05 13.90 9.34
C ILE A 50 3.39 13.55 8.68
N THR A 51 4.20 12.71 9.32
CA THR A 51 5.48 12.25 8.75
C THR A 51 5.28 11.51 7.44
N GLY A 52 4.31 10.58 7.37
CA GLY A 52 3.98 9.83 6.16
C GLY A 52 3.53 10.74 5.02
N ILE A 53 2.72 11.76 5.31
CA ILE A 53 2.26 12.77 4.34
C ILE A 53 3.43 13.62 3.83
N ILE A 54 4.29 14.10 4.72
CA ILE A 54 5.46 14.90 4.34
C ILE A 54 6.39 14.06 3.44
N LEU A 55 6.67 12.82 3.82
CA LEU A 55 7.48 11.89 3.02
C LEU A 55 6.85 11.68 1.64
N PHE A 56 5.53 11.47 1.58
CA PHE A 56 4.81 11.34 0.32
C PHE A 56 4.99 12.56 -0.58
N LEU A 57 4.76 13.77 -0.07
CA LEU A 57 4.89 15.01 -0.84
C LEU A 57 6.32 15.21 -1.35
N VAL A 58 7.34 14.96 -0.52
CA VAL A 58 8.74 15.04 -0.91
C VAL A 58 9.06 14.05 -2.03
N ILE A 59 8.65 12.79 -1.88
CA ILE A 59 8.89 11.73 -2.87
C ILE A 59 8.15 12.05 -4.17
N LEU A 60 6.90 12.52 -4.08
CA LEU A 60 6.07 12.87 -5.23
C LEU A 60 6.70 14.02 -6.02
N VAL A 61 7.15 15.08 -5.36
CA VAL A 61 7.84 16.21 -6.01
C VAL A 61 9.11 15.74 -6.71
N VAL A 62 9.94 14.94 -6.06
CA VAL A 62 11.18 14.40 -6.67
C VAL A 62 10.84 13.50 -7.86
N TRP A 63 9.80 12.68 -7.76
CA TRP A 63 9.34 11.79 -8.83
C TRP A 63 8.82 12.58 -10.05
N ILE A 64 8.03 13.63 -9.84
CA ILE A 64 7.56 14.53 -10.91
C ILE A 64 8.74 15.23 -11.58
N ILE A 65 9.66 15.82 -10.81
CA ILE A 65 10.86 16.48 -11.34
C ILE A 65 11.69 15.51 -12.18
N ARG A 66 11.86 14.27 -11.70
CA ARG A 66 12.57 13.22 -12.44
C ARG A 66 11.89 12.90 -13.77
N GLY A 67 10.56 12.75 -13.77
CA GLY A 67 9.77 12.49 -14.99
C GLY A 67 9.93 13.58 -16.04
N LEU A 68 9.95 14.85 -15.62
CA LEU A 68 10.14 16.00 -16.51
C LEU A 68 11.60 16.12 -17.00
N ALA A 69 12.58 15.81 -16.16
CA ALA A 69 14.01 15.97 -16.47
C ALA A 69 14.62 14.84 -17.32
N ILE A 70 14.04 13.64 -17.30
CA ILE A 70 14.60 12.43 -17.97
C ILE A 70 13.61 11.90 -19.01
N ARG A 71 13.30 12.71 -20.04
CA ARG A 71 12.33 12.38 -21.10
C ARG A 71 12.59 11.05 -21.80
N ASP A 72 13.85 10.72 -22.12
CA ASP A 72 14.20 9.50 -22.88
C ASP A 72 13.96 8.19 -22.10
N LYS A 73 13.79 8.24 -20.77
CA LYS A 73 13.50 7.06 -19.93
C LYS A 73 12.05 6.99 -19.44
N VAL A 74 11.20 7.96 -19.74
CA VAL A 74 9.80 7.95 -19.29
C VAL A 74 9.07 6.74 -19.87
N PHE A 75 9.23 6.45 -21.16
CA PHE A 75 8.57 5.31 -21.81
C PHE A 75 9.00 3.94 -21.28
N THR A 76 10.25 3.79 -20.81
CA THR A 76 10.72 2.52 -20.23
C THR A 76 10.14 2.27 -18.85
N HIS A 77 9.77 3.32 -18.09
CA HIS A 77 9.09 3.19 -16.81
C HIS A 77 7.66 2.66 -16.95
N TRP A 78 6.90 3.19 -17.90
CA TRP A 78 5.53 2.76 -18.17
C TRP A 78 5.44 1.35 -18.77
N ASN A 79 6.54 0.85 -19.35
CA ASN A 79 6.61 -0.49 -19.90
C ASN A 79 7.05 -1.56 -18.89
N ASN A 80 7.66 -1.18 -17.75
CA ASN A 80 8.05 -2.12 -16.70
C ASN A 80 6.88 -2.33 -15.72
N LEU A 81 6.37 -3.56 -15.64
CA LEU A 81 5.16 -3.87 -14.87
C LEU A 81 5.33 -3.59 -13.38
N THR A 82 6.49 -3.94 -12.81
CA THR A 82 6.80 -3.69 -11.39
C THR A 82 6.76 -2.19 -11.07
N ARG A 83 7.44 -1.37 -11.89
CA ARG A 83 7.49 0.09 -11.67
C ARG A 83 6.14 0.76 -11.88
N LEU A 84 5.41 0.36 -12.91
CA LEU A 84 4.03 0.80 -13.14
C LEU A 84 3.17 0.48 -11.91
N SER A 85 3.33 -0.71 -11.35
CA SER A 85 2.56 -1.13 -10.18
C SER A 85 2.85 -0.28 -8.94
N PHE A 86 4.10 0.11 -8.72
CA PHE A 86 4.45 1.03 -7.64
C PHE A 86 3.91 2.45 -7.83
N VAL A 87 3.56 2.89 -9.04
CA VAL A 87 2.87 4.17 -9.25
C VAL A 87 1.47 4.14 -8.64
N ALA A 88 0.81 2.97 -8.60
CA ALA A 88 -0.49 2.81 -7.94
C ALA A 88 -0.42 2.94 -6.40
N LEU A 89 0.76 3.09 -5.80
CA LEU A 89 0.86 3.51 -4.39
C LEU A 89 0.41 4.95 -4.17
N ILE A 90 0.47 5.82 -5.19
CA ILE A 90 0.02 7.21 -5.09
C ILE A 90 -1.45 7.29 -4.65
N PRO A 91 -2.42 6.67 -5.37
CA PRO A 91 -3.81 6.71 -4.94
C PRO A 91 -4.06 6.02 -3.59
N ILE A 92 -3.34 4.93 -3.29
CA ILE A 92 -3.42 4.29 -1.96
C ILE A 92 -3.06 5.30 -0.86
N ILE A 93 -1.94 6.01 -1.03
CA ILE A 93 -1.49 7.02 -0.08
C ILE A 93 -2.49 8.17 -0.01
N GLY A 94 -3.01 8.65 -1.14
CA GLY A 94 -4.02 9.70 -1.21
C GLY A 94 -5.28 9.36 -0.40
N PHE A 95 -5.80 8.14 -0.53
CA PHE A 95 -6.94 7.67 0.26
C PHE A 95 -6.63 7.59 1.75
N VAL A 96 -5.54 6.92 2.13
CA VAL A 96 -5.20 6.67 3.53
C VAL A 96 -4.79 7.94 4.27
N ALA A 97 -3.97 8.78 3.63
CA ALA A 97 -3.56 10.07 4.20
C ALA A 97 -4.77 10.97 4.45
N ASN A 98 -5.68 11.08 3.48
CA ASN A 98 -6.86 11.92 3.63
C ASN A 98 -7.82 11.38 4.70
N TYR A 99 -8.00 10.05 4.77
CA TYR A 99 -8.73 9.42 5.87
C TYR A 99 -8.13 9.76 7.24
N GLN A 100 -6.80 9.69 7.39
CA GLN A 100 -6.14 10.02 8.66
C GLN A 100 -6.22 11.52 9.00
N LEU A 101 -6.11 12.41 8.01
CA LEU A 101 -6.34 13.85 8.23
C LEU A 101 -7.77 14.11 8.72
N ILE A 102 -8.78 13.44 8.15
CA ILE A 102 -10.16 13.53 8.62
C ILE A 102 -10.28 12.99 10.05
N TYR A 103 -9.59 11.90 10.38
CA TYR A 103 -9.60 11.33 11.74
C TYR A 103 -9.12 12.34 12.79
N PHE A 104 -8.00 13.05 12.54
CA PHE A 104 -7.43 13.98 13.51
C PHE A 104 -8.09 15.37 13.51
N PHE A 105 -8.47 15.88 12.35
CA PHE A 105 -8.90 17.28 12.20
C PHE A 105 -10.39 17.43 11.89
N GLY A 106 -11.12 16.33 11.65
CA GLY A 106 -12.54 16.33 11.32
C GLY A 106 -12.85 16.82 9.90
N LEU A 107 -14.15 16.86 9.59
CA LEU A 107 -14.68 17.37 8.32
C LEU A 107 -15.38 18.72 8.53
N SER A 108 -14.98 19.70 7.74
CA SER A 108 -15.61 21.00 7.53
C SER A 108 -16.09 21.08 6.08
N GLY A 109 -16.93 22.05 5.69
CA GLY A 109 -17.41 22.14 4.30
C GLY A 109 -16.27 22.16 3.28
N TRP A 110 -15.26 23.00 3.50
CA TRP A 110 -14.06 23.06 2.64
C TRP A 110 -13.25 21.76 2.63
N SER A 111 -12.97 21.17 3.81
CA SER A 111 -12.18 19.94 3.85
C SER A 111 -12.94 18.74 3.29
N ALA A 112 -14.27 18.75 3.36
CA ALA A 112 -15.13 17.76 2.75
C ALA A 112 -15.09 17.87 1.21
N ASP A 113 -15.24 19.08 0.65
CA ASP A 113 -15.16 19.29 -0.80
C ASP A 113 -13.80 18.87 -1.38
N LEU A 114 -12.71 19.23 -0.70
CA LEU A 114 -11.37 18.77 -1.07
C LEU A 114 -11.24 17.24 -1.01
N SER A 115 -11.80 16.62 0.03
CA SER A 115 -11.73 15.18 0.21
C SER A 115 -12.57 14.43 -0.84
N VAL A 116 -13.67 15.01 -1.31
CA VAL A 116 -14.46 14.50 -2.43
C VAL A 116 -13.66 14.55 -3.73
N LEU A 117 -13.00 15.67 -4.02
CA LEU A 117 -12.11 15.79 -5.19
C LEU A 117 -10.96 14.78 -5.13
N ASN A 118 -10.36 14.62 -3.96
CA ASN A 118 -9.33 13.60 -3.72
C ASN A 118 -9.88 12.19 -3.96
N PHE A 119 -11.07 11.88 -3.44
CA PHE A 119 -11.69 10.57 -3.63
C PHE A 119 -11.88 10.21 -5.09
N TYR A 120 -12.56 11.05 -5.88
CA TYR A 120 -12.81 10.74 -7.29
C TYR A 120 -11.53 10.81 -8.13
N GLY A 121 -10.63 11.75 -7.83
CA GLY A 121 -9.34 11.88 -8.51
C GLY A 121 -8.47 10.64 -8.34
N GLU A 122 -8.28 10.20 -7.10
CA GLU A 122 -7.47 9.01 -6.80
C GLU A 122 -8.15 7.72 -7.26
N TYR A 123 -9.49 7.64 -7.23
CA TYR A 123 -10.22 6.50 -7.77
C TYR A 123 -10.03 6.38 -9.29
N LEU A 124 -10.21 7.48 -10.02
CA LEU A 124 -9.98 7.52 -11.46
C LEU A 124 -8.52 7.20 -11.79
N PHE A 125 -7.58 7.69 -11.00
CA PHE A 125 -6.17 7.40 -11.20
C PHE A 125 -5.84 5.92 -10.97
N ALA A 126 -6.33 5.33 -9.87
CA ALA A 126 -6.20 3.90 -9.58
C ALA A 126 -6.78 3.03 -10.70
N LEU A 127 -7.98 3.38 -11.20
CA LEU A 127 -8.64 2.67 -12.29
C LEU A 127 -7.85 2.78 -13.59
N THR A 128 -7.32 3.97 -13.91
CA THR A 128 -6.50 4.19 -15.11
C THR A 128 -5.22 3.34 -15.07
N ILE A 129 -4.52 3.31 -13.94
CA ILE A 129 -3.32 2.47 -13.77
C ILE A 129 -3.67 0.98 -13.83
N GLY A 130 -4.79 0.58 -13.22
CA GLY A 130 -5.29 -0.81 -13.29
C GLY A 130 -5.59 -1.27 -14.72
N VAL A 131 -6.29 -0.45 -15.51
CA VAL A 131 -6.56 -0.71 -16.92
C VAL A 131 -5.27 -0.77 -17.74
N LEU A 132 -4.34 0.16 -17.50
CA LEU A 132 -3.04 0.18 -18.19
C LEU A 132 -2.21 -1.07 -17.88
N LEU A 133 -2.19 -1.51 -16.61
CA LEU A 133 -1.55 -2.76 -16.22
C LEU A 133 -2.19 -3.94 -16.95
N GLY A 134 -3.53 -4.04 -16.92
CA GLY A 134 -4.28 -5.09 -17.60
C GLY A 134 -3.95 -5.16 -19.09
N TYR A 135 -4.01 -4.01 -19.79
CA TYR A 135 -3.61 -3.91 -21.19
C TYR A 135 -2.19 -4.46 -21.41
N ARG A 136 -1.22 -4.04 -20.60
CA ARG A 136 0.18 -4.48 -20.74
C ARG A 136 0.36 -5.97 -20.48
N LEU A 137 -0.38 -6.55 -19.54
CA LEU A 137 -0.33 -8.00 -19.26
C LEU A 137 -0.78 -8.82 -20.48
N TYR A 138 -1.70 -8.31 -21.31
CA TYR A 138 -2.19 -9.01 -22.49
C TYR A 138 -1.38 -8.74 -23.76
N THR A 139 -0.64 -7.62 -23.85
CA THR A 139 0.03 -7.22 -25.11
C THR A 139 1.54 -7.31 -25.08
N LYS A 140 2.17 -7.33 -23.90
CA LYS A 140 3.63 -7.29 -23.75
C LYS A 140 4.18 -8.70 -23.53
N GLU A 141 5.33 -8.99 -24.11
CA GLU A 141 6.15 -10.12 -23.65
C GLU A 141 6.68 -9.83 -22.22
N ILE A 142 6.26 -10.65 -21.27
CA ILE A 142 6.55 -10.45 -19.85
C ILE A 142 7.85 -11.17 -19.49
N ASN A 143 8.83 -10.41 -18.99
CA ASN A 143 10.02 -11.02 -18.40
C ASN A 143 9.61 -11.77 -17.12
N PRO A 144 10.04 -13.03 -16.91
CA PRO A 144 9.69 -13.79 -15.71
C PRO A 144 10.01 -13.08 -14.38
N ARG A 145 11.00 -12.18 -14.34
CA ARG A 145 11.32 -11.38 -13.14
C ARG A 145 10.28 -10.30 -12.81
N GLU A 146 9.50 -9.88 -13.79
CA GLU A 146 8.39 -8.94 -13.62
C GLU A 146 7.11 -9.63 -13.08
N MET A 147 7.04 -10.97 -13.13
CA MET A 147 5.93 -11.76 -12.57
C MET A 147 6.14 -11.99 -11.07
N ASN A 148 5.93 -10.94 -10.29
CA ASN A 148 5.99 -10.97 -8.83
C ASN A 148 4.79 -10.24 -8.24
N TYR A 149 4.54 -10.35 -6.94
CA TYR A 149 3.35 -9.78 -6.31
C TYR A 149 3.25 -8.25 -6.39
N ALA A 150 4.26 -7.49 -6.83
CA ALA A 150 4.06 -6.06 -7.08
C ALA A 150 2.91 -5.81 -8.07
N ILE A 151 2.68 -6.69 -9.04
CA ILE A 151 1.63 -6.53 -10.06
C ILE A 151 0.19 -6.54 -9.50
N VAL A 152 -0.02 -6.91 -8.23
CA VAL A 152 -1.33 -6.78 -7.56
C VAL A 152 -1.53 -5.44 -6.85
N ILE A 153 -0.55 -4.52 -6.84
CA ILE A 153 -0.72 -3.18 -6.24
C ILE A 153 -1.80 -2.34 -6.96
N PRO A 154 -1.87 -2.30 -8.31
CA PRO A 154 -2.93 -1.55 -8.98
C PRO A 154 -4.37 -1.97 -8.65
N PRO A 155 -4.75 -3.26 -8.67
CA PRO A 155 -6.08 -3.65 -8.21
C PRO A 155 -6.28 -3.38 -6.71
N LEU A 156 -5.24 -3.53 -5.88
CA LEU A 156 -5.31 -3.17 -4.46
C LEU A 156 -5.67 -1.68 -4.26
N ALA A 157 -5.11 -0.78 -5.10
CA ALA A 157 -5.39 0.65 -5.02
C ALA A 157 -6.87 1.01 -5.22
N ILE A 158 -7.55 0.31 -6.12
CA ILE A 158 -9.00 0.49 -6.33
C ILE A 158 -9.77 0.10 -5.05
N GLY A 159 -9.40 -1.03 -4.43
CA GLY A 159 -10.04 -1.51 -3.19
C GLY A 159 -9.80 -0.62 -1.97
N THR A 160 -8.70 0.17 -1.94
CA THR A 160 -8.37 1.05 -0.81
C THR A 160 -9.22 2.31 -0.72
N SER A 161 -9.99 2.61 -1.77
CA SER A 161 -10.94 3.74 -1.79
C SER A 161 -11.94 3.72 -0.61
N VAL A 162 -12.22 2.53 -0.06
CA VAL A 162 -13.11 2.34 1.10
C VAL A 162 -12.73 3.17 2.34
N PHE A 163 -11.42 3.40 2.55
CA PHE A 163 -10.93 4.18 3.70
C PHE A 163 -11.47 5.61 3.66
N LEU A 164 -11.41 6.26 2.51
CA LEU A 164 -11.87 7.63 2.35
C LEU A 164 -13.38 7.71 2.10
N ALA A 165 -13.96 6.74 1.39
CA ALA A 165 -15.41 6.69 1.19
C ALA A 165 -16.18 6.65 2.51
N THR A 166 -15.69 5.90 3.50
CA THR A 166 -16.38 5.70 4.78
C THR A 166 -16.74 7.01 5.50
N PRO A 167 -15.80 7.90 5.85
CA PRO A 167 -16.14 9.16 6.51
C PRO A 167 -16.93 10.10 5.58
N LEU A 168 -16.67 10.11 4.27
CA LEU A 168 -17.38 10.99 3.34
C LEU A 168 -18.84 10.58 3.16
N MET A 169 -19.15 9.29 3.07
CA MET A 169 -20.53 8.79 3.01
C MET A 169 -21.31 9.01 4.32
N LYS A 170 -20.62 9.21 5.46
CA LYS A 170 -21.28 9.62 6.71
C LYS A 170 -21.57 11.11 6.75
N TYR A 171 -20.67 11.90 6.15
CA TYR A 171 -20.80 13.35 6.10
C TYR A 171 -21.81 13.81 5.05
N PHE A 172 -21.69 13.27 3.84
CA PHE A 172 -22.61 13.49 2.74
C PHE A 172 -23.76 12.48 2.77
N GLY A 173 -24.93 12.89 2.31
CA GLY A 173 -26.06 12.01 2.06
C GLY A 173 -26.35 11.89 0.56
N GLY A 174 -27.54 11.38 0.21
CA GLY A 174 -28.07 11.49 -1.15
C GLY A 174 -27.19 10.89 -2.23
N PHE A 175 -27.03 11.63 -3.32
CA PHE A 175 -26.38 11.17 -4.55
C PHE A 175 -24.88 10.92 -4.35
N GLU A 176 -24.19 11.79 -3.63
CA GLU A 176 -22.75 11.70 -3.36
C GLU A 176 -22.44 10.41 -2.62
N ALA A 177 -23.14 10.15 -1.50
CA ALA A 177 -22.96 8.92 -0.73
C ALA A 177 -23.28 7.66 -1.57
N GLN A 178 -24.35 7.70 -2.37
CA GLN A 178 -24.71 6.58 -3.26
C GLN A 178 -23.64 6.34 -4.31
N SER A 179 -23.12 7.37 -4.96
CA SER A 179 -22.09 7.22 -5.99
C SER A 179 -20.79 6.64 -5.41
N MET A 180 -20.35 7.10 -4.23
CA MET A 180 -19.17 6.54 -3.55
C MET A 180 -19.39 5.09 -3.17
N TYR A 181 -20.56 4.76 -2.62
CA TYR A 181 -20.93 3.39 -2.27
C TYR A 181 -20.91 2.46 -3.49
N PHE A 182 -21.48 2.91 -4.61
CA PHE A 182 -21.47 2.17 -5.88
C PHE A 182 -20.03 1.94 -6.38
N LEU A 183 -19.17 2.96 -6.34
CA LEU A 183 -17.78 2.85 -6.76
C LEU A 183 -16.96 1.92 -5.83
N VAL A 184 -17.23 1.93 -4.52
CA VAL A 184 -16.60 0.98 -3.59
C VAL A 184 -17.02 -0.45 -3.91
N LEU A 185 -18.32 -0.70 -4.17
CA LEU A 185 -18.80 -2.03 -4.58
C LEU A 185 -18.20 -2.52 -5.91
N MET A 186 -18.21 -1.64 -6.92
CA MET A 186 -17.58 -1.93 -8.22
C MET A 186 -16.08 -2.19 -8.03
N GLY A 187 -15.43 -1.38 -7.21
CA GLY A 187 -14.01 -1.49 -6.89
C GLY A 187 -13.67 -2.80 -6.21
N LEU A 188 -14.49 -3.25 -5.25
CA LEU A 188 -14.35 -4.55 -4.59
C LEU A 188 -14.44 -5.69 -5.59
N GLY A 189 -15.39 -5.65 -6.52
CA GLY A 189 -15.52 -6.66 -7.58
C GLY A 189 -14.27 -6.72 -8.47
N ILE A 190 -13.82 -5.57 -8.98
CA ILE A 190 -12.61 -5.46 -9.81
C ILE A 190 -11.39 -6.01 -9.04
N PHE A 191 -11.19 -5.52 -7.82
CA PHE A 191 -10.09 -5.90 -6.94
C PHE A 191 -10.07 -7.41 -6.65
N PHE A 192 -11.21 -7.99 -6.29
CA PHE A 192 -11.32 -9.41 -5.94
C PHE A 192 -10.96 -10.33 -7.11
N PHE A 193 -11.56 -10.10 -8.29
CA PHE A 193 -11.28 -10.95 -9.45
C PHE A 193 -9.86 -10.76 -9.98
N LEU A 194 -9.37 -9.51 -10.04
CA LEU A 194 -8.00 -9.26 -10.46
C LEU A 194 -6.99 -9.87 -9.49
N TYR A 195 -7.27 -9.89 -8.18
CA TYR A 195 -6.43 -10.62 -7.24
C TYR A 195 -6.38 -12.11 -7.56
N ILE A 196 -7.51 -12.77 -7.80
CA ILE A 196 -7.52 -14.21 -8.11
C ILE A 196 -6.69 -14.48 -9.36
N PHE A 197 -6.91 -13.75 -10.45
CA PHE A 197 -6.22 -13.98 -11.71
C PHE A 197 -4.75 -13.56 -11.67
N ILE A 198 -4.49 -12.30 -11.33
CA ILE A 198 -3.13 -11.74 -11.34
C ILE A 198 -2.30 -12.28 -10.17
N GLY A 199 -2.91 -12.49 -9.00
CA GLY A 199 -2.24 -13.10 -7.84
C GLY A 199 -1.81 -14.53 -8.11
N SER A 200 -2.61 -15.33 -8.83
CA SER A 200 -2.21 -16.67 -9.25
C SER A 200 -1.00 -16.65 -10.20
N LEU A 201 -0.97 -15.68 -11.14
CA LEU A 201 0.19 -15.47 -12.02
C LEU A 201 1.44 -15.04 -11.23
N ALA A 202 1.28 -14.15 -10.24
CA ALA A 202 2.36 -13.72 -9.38
C ALA A 202 2.92 -14.86 -8.51
N LEU A 203 2.05 -15.72 -7.98
CA LEU A 203 2.45 -16.92 -7.25
C LEU A 203 3.25 -17.88 -8.15
N SER A 204 2.74 -18.15 -9.35
CA SER A 204 3.43 -19.01 -10.33
C SER A 204 4.81 -18.45 -10.68
N GLY A 205 4.90 -17.14 -10.96
CA GLY A 205 6.16 -16.47 -11.23
C GLY A 205 7.15 -16.56 -10.06
N HIS A 206 6.67 -16.36 -8.83
CA HIS A 206 7.50 -16.45 -7.63
C HIS A 206 8.04 -17.88 -7.39
N VAL A 207 7.18 -18.89 -7.52
CA VAL A 207 7.56 -20.31 -7.32
C VAL A 207 8.58 -20.78 -8.37
N THR A 208 8.42 -20.33 -9.62
CA THR A 208 9.29 -20.74 -10.73
C THR A 208 10.64 -20.02 -10.71
N THR A 209 10.66 -18.71 -10.42
CA THR A 209 11.88 -17.89 -10.57
C THR A 209 12.69 -17.72 -9.28
N LYS A 210 12.07 -17.84 -8.10
CA LYS A 210 12.71 -17.74 -6.77
C LYS A 210 13.57 -16.48 -6.57
N VAL A 211 13.17 -15.33 -7.12
CA VAL A 211 13.95 -14.07 -7.04
C VAL A 211 13.84 -13.43 -5.65
N HIS A 212 14.95 -13.41 -4.91
CA HIS A 212 15.02 -12.93 -3.52
C HIS A 212 14.69 -11.44 -3.31
N ASP A 213 14.99 -10.58 -4.29
CA ASP A 213 14.75 -9.14 -4.16
C ASP A 213 13.26 -8.77 -4.15
N THR A 214 12.41 -9.68 -4.66
CA THR A 214 10.96 -9.51 -4.71
C THR A 214 10.25 -10.15 -3.52
N LEU A 215 10.99 -10.84 -2.65
CA LEU A 215 10.44 -11.54 -1.49
C LEU A 215 9.59 -10.64 -0.59
N PRO A 216 9.89 -9.35 -0.38
CA PRO A 216 9.01 -8.50 0.43
C PRO A 216 7.58 -8.34 -0.11
N THR A 217 7.39 -8.49 -1.42
CA THR A 217 6.07 -8.38 -2.05
C THR A 217 5.18 -9.58 -1.76
N THR A 218 5.71 -10.69 -1.25
CA THR A 218 4.91 -11.87 -0.86
C THR A 218 4.04 -11.63 0.37
N MET A 219 4.17 -10.48 1.04
CA MET A 219 3.24 -10.04 2.08
C MET A 219 1.94 -9.47 1.50
N LEU A 220 1.89 -9.06 0.22
CA LEU A 220 0.71 -8.45 -0.39
C LEU A 220 -0.57 -9.31 -0.32
N PRO A 221 -0.53 -10.66 -0.48
CA PRO A 221 -1.68 -11.52 -0.25
C PRO A 221 -2.35 -11.34 1.11
N VAL A 222 -1.58 -11.10 2.18
CA VAL A 222 -2.12 -10.78 3.51
C VAL A 222 -2.93 -9.49 3.43
N GLY A 223 -2.33 -8.43 2.90
CA GLY A 223 -3.00 -7.12 2.76
C GLY A 223 -4.24 -7.18 1.88
N ILE A 224 -4.25 -8.03 0.86
CA ILE A 224 -5.39 -8.22 -0.04
C ILE A 224 -6.56 -8.85 0.70
N ALA A 225 -6.35 -9.96 1.39
CA ALA A 225 -7.39 -10.58 2.21
C ALA A 225 -7.93 -9.58 3.24
N SER A 226 -7.05 -8.81 3.88
CA SER A 226 -7.44 -7.80 4.88
C SER A 226 -8.28 -6.68 4.30
N LEU A 227 -7.95 -6.24 3.08
CA LEU A 227 -8.74 -5.24 2.40
C LEU A 227 -10.12 -5.76 1.99
N ILE A 228 -10.25 -7.05 1.62
CA ILE A 228 -11.56 -7.67 1.40
C ILE A 228 -12.38 -7.63 2.70
N ILE A 229 -11.80 -8.04 3.83
CA ILE A 229 -12.44 -8.01 5.15
C ILE A 229 -12.90 -6.58 5.50
N ILE A 230 -12.02 -5.60 5.36
CA ILE A 230 -12.33 -4.18 5.62
C ILE A 230 -13.48 -3.70 4.75
N ASN A 231 -13.50 -4.06 3.46
CA ASN A 231 -14.56 -3.68 2.53
C ASN A 231 -15.91 -4.32 2.90
N ILE A 232 -15.97 -5.63 3.16
CA ILE A 232 -17.24 -6.30 3.48
C ILE A 232 -17.85 -5.77 4.78
N PHE A 233 -17.04 -5.49 5.81
CA PHE A 233 -17.52 -4.84 7.03
C PHE A 233 -18.07 -3.44 6.73
N THR A 234 -17.34 -2.66 5.94
CA THR A 234 -17.76 -1.30 5.59
C THR A 234 -19.09 -1.33 4.83
N ILE A 235 -19.18 -2.12 3.76
CA ILE A 235 -20.39 -2.26 2.94
C ILE A 235 -21.58 -2.71 3.80
N SER A 236 -21.39 -3.68 4.71
CA SER A 236 -22.47 -4.13 5.60
C SER A 236 -22.96 -3.06 6.57
N GLY A 237 -22.08 -2.11 6.95
CA GLY A 237 -22.41 -1.01 7.85
C GLY A 237 -23.14 0.16 7.17
N PHE A 238 -23.09 0.26 5.84
CA PHE A 238 -23.68 1.36 5.07
C PHE A 238 -24.89 0.88 4.25
N LYS A 239 -26.09 1.31 4.64
CA LYS A 239 -27.34 1.03 3.90
C LYS A 239 -27.72 2.20 2.99
N VAL A 240 -26.88 2.47 2.00
CA VAL A 240 -27.01 3.68 1.15
C VAL A 240 -27.73 3.40 -0.18
N ILE A 241 -27.51 2.22 -0.79
CA ILE A 241 -28.20 1.78 -2.01
C ILE A 241 -29.06 0.54 -1.72
N GLY A 242 -30.37 0.71 -1.67
CA GLY A 242 -31.36 -0.37 -1.61
C GLY A 242 -31.21 -1.33 -0.42
N ASN A 243 -31.79 -2.53 -0.55
CA ASN A 243 -31.69 -3.64 0.42
C ASN A 243 -30.44 -4.53 0.18
N ILE A 244 -29.38 -3.99 -0.45
CA ILE A 244 -28.11 -4.72 -0.57
C ILE A 244 -27.43 -4.69 0.80
N SER A 245 -27.86 -5.59 1.68
CA SER A 245 -27.26 -5.79 2.99
C SER A 245 -26.79 -7.23 3.13
N LEU A 246 -25.52 -7.41 3.44
CA LEU A 246 -25.02 -8.69 3.94
C LEU A 246 -25.51 -8.87 5.37
N SER A 247 -25.96 -10.07 5.72
CA SER A 247 -26.26 -10.37 7.11
C SER A 247 -24.97 -10.34 7.93
N ALA A 248 -25.08 -9.96 9.19
CA ALA A 248 -23.93 -9.84 10.08
C ALA A 248 -23.19 -11.18 10.21
N SER A 249 -23.94 -12.30 10.26
CA SER A 249 -23.38 -13.65 10.28
C SER A 249 -22.63 -14.05 9.01
N THR A 250 -23.07 -13.59 7.83
CA THR A 250 -22.35 -13.84 6.57
C THR A 250 -21.04 -13.05 6.52
N VAL A 251 -21.04 -11.80 6.97
CA VAL A 251 -19.82 -10.99 7.05
C VAL A 251 -18.83 -11.66 7.98
N GLU A 252 -19.27 -12.03 9.18
CA GLU A 252 -18.43 -12.72 10.18
C GLU A 252 -17.81 -14.01 9.64
N LEU A 253 -18.62 -14.89 9.06
CA LEU A 253 -18.15 -16.17 8.51
C LEU A 253 -17.06 -15.94 7.44
N VAL A 254 -17.32 -15.05 6.47
CA VAL A 254 -16.37 -14.76 5.39
C VAL A 254 -15.11 -14.10 5.95
N SER A 255 -15.24 -13.19 6.92
CA SER A 255 -14.09 -12.55 7.56
C SER A 255 -13.20 -13.53 8.28
N ILE A 256 -13.74 -14.49 9.03
CA ILE A 256 -12.96 -15.50 9.75
C ILE A 256 -12.23 -16.42 8.76
N LEU A 257 -12.89 -16.83 7.67
CA LEU A 257 -12.26 -17.66 6.63
C LEU A 257 -11.08 -16.93 5.97
N LEU A 258 -11.23 -15.64 5.65
CA LEU A 258 -10.17 -14.82 5.10
C LEU A 258 -9.05 -14.55 6.11
N TRP A 259 -9.38 -14.35 7.39
CA TRP A 259 -8.40 -14.15 8.45
C TRP A 259 -7.52 -15.39 8.66
N GLY A 260 -8.08 -16.60 8.54
CA GLY A 260 -7.29 -17.83 8.53
C GLY A 260 -6.25 -17.86 7.39
N PHE A 261 -6.62 -17.36 6.21
CA PHE A 261 -5.70 -17.19 5.08
C PHE A 261 -4.63 -16.11 5.34
N GLU A 262 -4.99 -15.00 5.99
CA GLU A 262 -4.04 -13.95 6.40
C GLU A 262 -2.97 -14.49 7.36
N VAL A 263 -3.40 -15.18 8.42
CA VAL A 263 -2.51 -15.78 9.42
C VAL A 263 -1.52 -16.74 8.76
N TRP A 264 -2.01 -17.63 7.89
CA TRP A 264 -1.14 -18.57 7.21
C TRP A 264 -0.07 -17.88 6.36
N ASN A 265 -0.47 -16.92 5.51
CA ASN A 265 0.49 -16.18 4.67
C ASN A 265 1.46 -15.35 5.52
N PHE A 266 0.97 -14.70 6.56
CA PHE A 266 1.81 -13.92 7.48
C PHE A 266 2.90 -14.79 8.12
N LEU A 267 2.55 -15.98 8.62
CA LEU A 267 3.51 -16.91 9.21
C LEU A 267 4.56 -17.39 8.19
N VAL A 268 4.13 -17.72 6.96
CA VAL A 268 5.05 -18.10 5.88
C VAL A 268 6.02 -16.97 5.58
N VAL A 269 5.53 -15.74 5.43
CA VAL A 269 6.37 -14.57 5.12
C VAL A 269 7.32 -14.24 6.28
N LEU A 270 6.88 -14.35 7.53
CA LEU A 270 7.75 -14.18 8.69
C LEU A 270 8.93 -15.17 8.66
N ILE A 271 8.67 -16.45 8.43
CA ILE A 271 9.72 -17.47 8.30
C ILE A 271 10.69 -17.11 7.16
N LEU A 272 10.16 -16.64 6.03
CA LEU A 272 10.99 -16.20 4.90
C LEU A 272 11.87 -14.99 5.23
N ILE A 273 11.37 -14.02 6.00
CA ILE A 273 12.15 -12.85 6.44
C ILE A 273 13.36 -13.30 7.27
N PHE A 274 13.17 -14.26 8.18
CA PHE A 274 14.27 -14.76 9.04
C PHE A 274 15.25 -15.66 8.29
N THR A 275 14.77 -16.51 7.38
CA THR A 275 15.61 -17.47 6.66
C THR A 275 16.30 -16.86 5.44
N LYS A 276 15.71 -15.85 4.80
CA LYS A 276 16.18 -15.21 3.57
C LYS A 276 16.00 -13.69 3.62
N PRO A 277 16.70 -13.00 4.53
CA PRO A 277 16.53 -11.56 4.72
C PRO A 277 16.96 -10.78 3.48
N SER A 278 16.06 -9.97 2.92
CA SER A 278 16.35 -9.06 1.80
C SER A 278 17.19 -7.89 2.29
N ARG A 279 18.43 -7.76 1.80
CA ARG A 279 19.36 -6.71 2.22
C ARG A 279 19.67 -5.74 1.10
N GLY A 280 19.70 -4.44 1.40
CA GLY A 280 20.12 -3.39 0.47
C GLY A 280 19.15 -3.18 -0.70
N THR A 281 17.85 -3.42 -0.48
CA THR A 281 16.79 -3.17 -1.46
C THR A 281 15.68 -2.33 -0.83
N LEU A 282 15.05 -1.46 -1.63
CA LEU A 282 13.90 -0.66 -1.21
C LEU A 282 12.59 -1.47 -1.17
N SER A 283 12.57 -2.68 -1.76
CA SER A 283 11.38 -3.53 -1.75
C SER A 283 10.93 -3.92 -0.35
N VAL A 284 11.82 -3.89 0.66
CA VAL A 284 11.48 -4.17 2.08
C VAL A 284 10.34 -3.30 2.62
N TRP A 285 10.12 -2.12 2.05
CA TRP A 285 8.99 -1.27 2.43
C TRP A 285 7.62 -1.87 2.09
N ALA A 286 7.58 -2.86 1.18
CA ALA A 286 6.36 -3.59 0.82
C ALA A 286 5.78 -4.46 1.96
N TYR A 287 6.52 -4.69 3.04
CA TYR A 287 5.98 -5.37 4.23
C TYR A 287 4.97 -4.50 4.99
N GLY A 288 5.17 -3.18 4.99
CA GLY A 288 4.51 -2.32 5.97
C GLY A 288 3.01 -2.16 5.76
N PHE A 289 2.60 -1.84 4.53
CA PHE A 289 1.20 -1.58 4.23
C PHE A 289 0.28 -2.80 4.45
N PRO A 290 0.61 -4.01 3.95
CA PRO A 290 -0.17 -5.21 4.25
C PRO A 290 -0.35 -5.49 5.74
N LEU A 291 0.66 -5.24 6.57
CA LEU A 291 0.56 -5.43 8.02
C LEU A 291 -0.35 -4.41 8.69
N GLY A 292 -0.35 -3.15 8.23
CA GLY A 292 -1.33 -2.17 8.70
C GLY A 292 -2.76 -2.57 8.36
N LEU A 293 -2.98 -3.11 7.15
CA LEU A 293 -4.28 -3.67 6.77
C LEU A 293 -4.65 -4.88 7.63
N PHE A 294 -3.70 -5.79 7.90
CA PHE A 294 -3.93 -6.97 8.73
C PHE A 294 -4.28 -6.62 10.17
N ALA A 295 -3.61 -5.63 10.76
CA ALA A 295 -3.98 -5.08 12.05
C ALA A 295 -5.40 -4.49 12.02
N THR A 296 -5.75 -3.75 10.96
CA THR A 296 -7.07 -3.13 10.80
C THR A 296 -8.19 -4.17 10.62
N SER A 297 -7.98 -5.21 9.79
CA SER A 297 -8.95 -6.29 9.62
C SER A 297 -9.12 -7.08 10.92
N THR A 298 -8.02 -7.40 11.61
CA THR A 298 -8.03 -8.11 12.90
C THR A 298 -8.85 -7.35 13.95
N MET A 299 -8.63 -6.04 14.09
CA MET A 299 -9.42 -5.21 15.01
C MET A 299 -10.90 -5.13 14.62
N LYS A 300 -11.24 -5.05 13.33
CA LYS A 300 -12.64 -5.09 12.89
C LYS A 300 -13.34 -6.40 13.24
N ILE A 301 -12.64 -7.53 13.12
CA ILE A 301 -13.18 -8.83 13.54
C ILE A 301 -13.30 -8.89 15.06
N PHE A 302 -12.33 -8.33 15.80
CA PHE A 302 -12.39 -8.24 17.26
C PHE A 302 -13.59 -7.42 17.73
N ASP A 303 -13.79 -6.21 17.19
CA ASP A 303 -14.92 -5.33 17.52
C ASP A 303 -16.28 -6.03 17.31
N PHE A 304 -16.33 -6.94 16.34
CA PHE A 304 -17.55 -7.67 15.99
C PHE A 304 -17.76 -8.94 16.82
N THR A 305 -16.71 -9.74 17.03
CA THR A 305 -16.79 -11.07 17.67
C THR A 305 -16.49 -11.04 19.17
N SER A 306 -15.85 -9.98 19.65
CA SER A 306 -15.27 -9.88 21.01
C SER A 306 -14.33 -11.05 21.37
N TYR A 307 -13.78 -11.76 20.38
CA TYR A 307 -12.88 -12.88 20.62
C TYR A 307 -11.48 -12.40 21.02
N SER A 308 -11.14 -12.52 22.31
CA SER A 308 -9.95 -11.93 22.92
C SER A 308 -8.61 -12.37 22.30
N ALA A 309 -8.53 -13.54 21.65
CA ALA A 309 -7.31 -13.97 20.97
C ALA A 309 -6.92 -13.04 19.81
N LEU A 310 -7.89 -12.34 19.21
CA LEU A 310 -7.64 -11.36 18.14
C LEU A 310 -6.88 -10.14 18.65
N LEU A 311 -7.08 -9.75 19.91
CA LEU A 311 -6.31 -8.66 20.52
C LEU A 311 -4.83 -9.05 20.66
N TRP A 312 -4.54 -10.28 21.06
CA TRP A 312 -3.17 -10.80 21.12
C TRP A 312 -2.54 -10.90 19.73
N ALA A 313 -3.31 -11.31 18.72
CA ALA A 313 -2.86 -11.30 17.33
C ALA A 313 -2.54 -9.86 16.87
N PHE A 314 -3.41 -8.89 17.17
CA PHE A 314 -3.18 -7.48 16.89
C PHE A 314 -1.89 -6.96 17.52
N ILE A 315 -1.62 -7.29 18.79
CA ILE A 315 -0.35 -6.92 19.47
C ILE A 315 0.85 -7.51 18.73
N GLY A 316 0.78 -8.79 18.34
CA GLY A 316 1.84 -9.46 17.57
C GLY A 316 2.09 -8.81 16.20
N ILE A 317 1.03 -8.49 15.45
CA ILE A 317 1.10 -7.79 14.16
C ILE A 317 1.71 -6.39 14.35
N SER A 318 1.30 -5.69 15.40
CA SER A 318 1.78 -4.34 15.75
C SER A 318 3.26 -4.33 16.07
N ALA A 319 3.73 -5.30 16.86
CA ALA A 319 5.14 -5.48 17.16
C ALA A 319 5.94 -5.79 15.89
N ALA A 320 5.43 -6.69 15.04
CA ALA A 320 6.07 -7.03 13.77
C ALA A 320 6.21 -5.81 12.84
N LEU A 321 5.16 -4.98 12.69
CA LEU A 321 5.22 -3.78 11.85
C LEU A 321 6.26 -2.78 12.36
N ASN A 322 6.34 -2.56 13.68
CA ASN A 322 7.35 -1.68 14.28
C ASN A 322 8.78 -2.16 13.97
N ILE A 323 9.04 -3.45 14.18
CA ILE A 323 10.35 -4.06 13.91
C ILE A 323 10.71 -3.94 12.43
N LEU A 324 9.76 -4.25 11.53
CA LEU A 324 9.98 -4.21 10.09
C LEU A 324 10.14 -2.78 9.56
N TRP A 325 9.48 -1.80 10.17
CA TRP A 325 9.67 -0.38 9.83
C TRP A 325 11.08 0.09 10.17
N VAL A 326 11.61 -0.27 11.35
CA VAL A 326 13.01 0.02 11.72
C VAL A 326 13.98 -0.71 10.78
N TYR A 327 13.71 -1.98 10.50
CA TYR A 327 14.50 -2.77 9.55
C TYR A 327 14.53 -2.17 8.14
N ALA A 328 13.42 -1.61 7.67
CA ALA A 328 13.31 -0.96 6.37
C ALA A 328 14.17 0.31 6.29
N TRP A 329 14.25 1.09 7.37
CA TRP A 329 15.17 2.23 7.45
C TRP A 329 16.64 1.81 7.40
N ILE A 330 17.02 0.78 8.17
CA ILE A 330 18.39 0.23 8.14
C ILE A 330 18.76 -0.20 6.71
N ASN A 331 17.83 -0.85 6.02
CA ASN A 331 18.01 -1.25 4.62
C ASN A 331 18.11 -0.07 3.65
N THR A 332 17.31 0.97 3.87
CA THR A 332 17.33 2.20 3.05
C THR A 332 18.68 2.89 3.16
N VAL A 333 19.25 2.99 4.37
CA VAL A 333 20.60 3.52 4.59
C VAL A 333 21.65 2.66 3.87
N SER A 334 21.53 1.34 3.96
CA SER A 334 22.42 0.40 3.25
C SER A 334 22.36 0.57 1.73
N PHE A 335 21.14 0.68 1.17
CA PHE A 335 20.90 0.91 -0.26
C PHE A 335 21.55 2.22 -0.74
N ILE A 336 21.31 3.33 -0.02
CA ILE A 336 21.90 4.64 -0.36
C ILE A 336 23.44 4.56 -0.31
N ARG A 337 24.01 3.92 0.72
CA ARG A 337 25.47 3.74 0.83
C ARG A 337 26.04 2.91 -0.31
N SER A 338 25.35 1.87 -0.77
CA SER A 338 25.83 1.05 -1.91
C SER A 338 25.84 1.87 -3.19
N LYS A 339 24.77 2.63 -3.45
CA LYS A 339 24.66 3.49 -4.64
C LYS A 339 25.71 4.58 -4.69
N LEU A 340 25.99 5.23 -3.56
CA LEU A 340 27.06 6.22 -3.48
C LEU A 340 28.46 5.61 -3.72
N ARG A 341 28.71 4.38 -3.25
CA ARG A 341 29.98 3.67 -3.53
C ARG A 341 30.13 3.31 -5.00
N GLU A 342 29.05 2.88 -5.66
CA GLU A 342 29.03 2.61 -7.10
C GLU A 342 29.40 3.88 -7.90
N GLU A 343 28.78 5.03 -7.58
CA GLU A 343 29.09 6.30 -8.25
C GLU A 343 30.57 6.71 -8.08
N VAL A 344 31.14 6.53 -6.89
CA VAL A 344 32.55 6.84 -6.63
C VAL A 344 33.46 5.93 -7.45
N ARG A 345 33.13 4.63 -7.55
CA ARG A 345 33.90 3.66 -8.35
C ARG A 345 33.85 3.99 -9.85
N GLU A 346 32.68 4.29 -10.39
CA GLU A 346 32.51 4.68 -11.79
C GLU A 346 33.31 5.94 -12.12
N LYS A 347 33.26 6.95 -11.24
CA LYS A 347 34.02 8.18 -11.40
C LYS A 347 35.53 7.90 -11.43
N ASN A 348 36.03 7.08 -10.52
CA ASN A 348 37.45 6.74 -10.47
C ASN A 348 37.90 5.95 -11.71
N ALA A 349 37.07 5.03 -12.22
CA ALA A 349 37.35 4.27 -13.44
C ALA A 349 37.38 5.16 -14.71
N THR A 350 36.48 6.16 -14.81
CA THR A 350 36.52 7.13 -15.92
C THR A 350 37.71 8.09 -15.87
N VAL A 351 38.29 8.32 -14.69
CA VAL A 351 39.50 9.14 -14.55
C VAL A 351 40.74 8.33 -14.91
N SER A 352 40.82 7.05 -14.52
CA SER A 352 41.96 6.18 -14.89
C SER A 352 41.98 5.86 -16.38
N GLY A 353 40.83 5.65 -17.02
CA GLY A 353 40.74 5.38 -18.47
C GLY A 353 40.93 6.60 -19.39
N ARG A 354 41.24 7.78 -18.85
CA ARG A 354 41.65 8.98 -19.61
C ARG A 354 43.15 9.28 -19.51
N ILE A 355 43.90 8.45 -18.77
CA ILE A 355 45.34 8.59 -18.55
C ILE A 355 46.13 7.57 -19.41
N GLU A 356 45.44 6.68 -20.13
CA GLU A 356 45.98 5.92 -21.26
C GLU A 356 45.68 6.65 -22.57
#